data_AF-A0A5A7P4K9-F1
#
_entry.id   AF-A0A5A7P4K9-F1
#
_cell.length_a   1.000
_cell.length_b   1.000
_cell.length_c   1.000
_cell.angle_alpha   90.00
_cell.angle_beta   90.00
_cell.angle_gamma   90.00
#
_symmetry.space_group_name_H-M   'P 1'
#
loop_
_entity.id
_entity.type
_entity.pdbx_description
1 polymer ?
#
loop_
_entity_poly.entity_id
_entity_poly.type
_entity_poly.pdbx_seq_one_letter_code
_entity_poly.pdbx_strand_id
1 'polypeptide(L)'
;MADETAAKIPPEAAAAAAQTPPPPSDEQTEVDPEPIPEPPLASVALDLQEDSLPPTEPAAVAADNLQAAVTVIEKDAPLYPPSPEPPLAAELVTVAAPAPAPASQLLAEALAVPQEPKPPESEPKESIEPEKEKQTAEKLKAPESFASFKEESNKISDLSHPELKALEDFKLQVQEALKNGVFSGGSTSEPANRPEQISIWGIPLLIDDRTDIVLLKFLRARDFNVKESFAMLKNTMKWRRDFNVDELVKEDLGDDLEKVVFMHGHDKEGHPVCYNVYGEFQNKELYARTFGDEEKRSKFLRWRIQFLERSIRKLDFSPGGTNTIFQISDLKNTPGPGKKELRIATKQALQILQDNYPEFVAKQVFVNVPWWYLAFYNMMSPFLTHRTKSKFVFTGPTKTPDTLFKYISPEQVPTQYGGLSVDYCECNPEFTVDDPAMEITIKPATKQTVEIIVNEKCTLVWELRVVGWEVSYSAEYVPNAERAYTVIIQKARKLLPTDEPVVSSSFSISELGKILLTVDNSTAKKKKLLYRYKVMPYIVQ
;
A
#
# COMPACT_ATOMS: atom_id res chain seq x y z
N MET A 1 48.41 52.05 9.74
CA MET A 1 47.67 53.02 8.91
C MET A 1 46.21 52.77 9.28
N ALA A 2 45.60 53.60 10.13
CA ALA A 2 45.34 55.03 9.95
C ALA A 2 44.34 55.24 8.79
N ASP A 3 43.15 55.81 8.99
CA ASP A 3 42.49 56.26 10.24
C ASP A 3 40.94 56.28 10.03
N GLU A 4 40.02 56.79 10.87
CA GLU A 4 40.11 57.78 11.96
C GLU A 4 39.01 57.56 13.05
N THR A 5 38.48 58.63 13.66
CA THR A 5 37.54 58.66 14.81
C THR A 5 36.09 59.02 14.36
N ALA A 6 35.03 59.22 15.17
CA ALA A 6 34.85 59.32 16.63
C ALA A 6 33.39 58.99 17.09
N ALA A 7 33.23 58.70 18.39
CA ALA A 7 32.27 59.28 19.37
C ALA A 7 30.71 59.33 19.14
N LYS A 8 29.83 59.41 20.18
CA LYS A 8 29.86 59.05 21.62
C LYS A 8 28.49 59.32 22.33
N ILE A 9 27.79 58.25 22.77
CA ILE A 9 26.85 58.17 23.94
C ILE A 9 25.45 58.88 23.84
N PRO A 10 24.35 58.32 24.42
CA PRO A 10 22.96 58.85 24.39
C PRO A 10 22.57 59.73 25.61
N PRO A 11 21.29 60.15 25.76
CA PRO A 11 20.47 59.53 26.83
C PRO A 11 18.92 59.43 26.59
N GLU A 12 18.33 58.44 27.29
CA GLU A 12 17.13 58.44 28.18
C GLU A 12 15.90 59.39 28.04
N ALA A 13 14.72 58.85 28.47
CA ALA A 13 13.52 59.51 29.03
C ALA A 13 12.58 60.35 28.11
N ALA A 14 11.26 60.51 28.37
CA ALA A 14 10.27 59.75 29.18
C ALA A 14 8.80 60.27 28.93
N ALA A 15 7.81 59.60 29.54
CA ALA A 15 6.45 60.06 29.87
C ALA A 15 5.36 60.13 28.74
N ALA A 16 4.03 60.14 29.00
CA ALA A 16 3.17 59.55 30.06
C ALA A 16 1.66 59.84 29.77
N ALA A 17 0.73 59.16 30.49
CA ALA A 17 -0.73 59.42 30.61
C ALA A 17 -1.60 59.20 29.34
N ALA A 18 -2.92 58.89 29.38
CA ALA A 18 -3.90 58.45 30.40
C ALA A 18 -5.07 57.71 29.65
N GLN A 19 -5.75 56.67 30.16
CA GLN A 19 -6.94 56.65 31.07
C GLN A 19 -8.11 57.58 30.66
N THR A 20 -9.41 57.21 30.63
CA THR A 20 -10.11 55.91 30.89
C THR A 20 -11.40 55.63 30.03
N PRO A 21 -12.69 55.71 30.48
CA PRO A 21 -13.68 54.61 30.28
C PRO A 21 -15.06 54.97 29.59
N PRO A 22 -16.04 54.03 29.43
CA PRO A 22 -17.35 54.18 28.70
C PRO A 22 -18.54 54.50 29.66
N PRO A 23 -19.88 54.34 29.35
CA PRO A 23 -20.63 53.96 28.13
C PRO A 23 -21.56 55.09 27.60
N PRO A 24 -22.93 55.07 27.41
CA PRO A 24 -24.04 54.23 27.96
C PRO A 24 -24.93 53.53 26.86
N SER A 25 -26.27 53.55 27.02
CA SER A 25 -27.38 52.88 26.27
C SER A 25 -28.37 53.92 25.67
N ASP A 26 -29.54 53.68 25.04
CA ASP A 26 -30.53 52.58 24.88
C ASP A 26 -31.02 52.51 23.38
N GLU A 27 -31.88 51.62 22.85
CA GLU A 27 -33.24 51.18 23.24
C GLU A 27 -33.63 49.80 22.61
N GLN A 28 -34.77 49.23 23.01
CA GLN A 28 -35.11 47.80 22.92
C GLN A 28 -36.02 47.40 21.75
N THR A 29 -36.03 46.11 21.39
CA THR A 29 -37.29 45.39 21.04
C THR A 29 -37.16 43.89 21.34
N GLU A 30 -38.12 43.32 22.06
CA GLU A 30 -38.16 41.90 22.47
C GLU A 30 -39.03 41.05 21.51
N VAL A 31 -38.73 39.75 21.39
CA VAL A 31 -39.69 38.70 21.01
C VAL A 31 -39.34 37.42 21.78
N ASP A 32 -40.25 36.96 22.64
CA ASP A 32 -40.07 35.75 23.48
C ASP A 32 -40.48 34.43 22.76
N PRO A 33 -39.98 33.26 23.20
CA PRO A 33 -40.33 31.94 22.65
C PRO A 33 -41.22 31.07 23.59
N GLU A 34 -42.31 30.50 23.07
CA GLU A 34 -43.17 29.52 23.75
C GLU A 34 -43.98 28.65 22.74
N PRO A 35 -44.55 27.49 23.11
CA PRO A 35 -43.91 26.34 23.77
C PRO A 35 -44.26 24.98 23.08
N ILE A 36 -43.73 23.87 23.62
CA ILE A 36 -43.99 22.48 23.16
C ILE A 36 -45.18 21.86 23.94
N PRO A 37 -46.10 21.11 23.28
CA PRO A 37 -47.08 20.26 23.94
C PRO A 37 -46.82 18.74 23.78
N GLU A 38 -46.70 18.05 24.92
CA GLU A 38 -46.94 16.60 25.11
C GLU A 38 -48.24 16.42 25.95
N PRO A 39 -48.73 15.18 26.23
CA PRO A 39 -48.83 13.95 25.42
C PRO A 39 -50.34 13.57 25.26
N PRO A 40 -50.81 12.30 25.22
CA PRO A 40 -50.83 11.44 26.43
C PRO A 40 -50.58 9.93 26.20
N LEU A 41 -50.37 9.20 27.31
CA LEU A 41 -50.35 7.73 27.38
C LEU A 41 -51.75 7.16 27.66
N ALA A 42 -52.13 6.05 27.02
CA ALA A 42 -53.07 5.05 27.58
C ALA A 42 -53.00 3.71 26.84
N SER A 43 -53.28 2.61 27.56
CA SER A 43 -53.36 1.24 27.06
C SER A 43 -54.80 0.79 26.82
N VAL A 44 -55.00 -0.22 25.97
CA VAL A 44 -55.85 -1.42 26.17
C VAL A 44 -55.75 -2.32 24.92
N ALA A 45 -55.94 -3.63 25.09
CA ALA A 45 -55.87 -4.63 24.01
C ALA A 45 -57.24 -5.30 23.77
N LEU A 46 -57.46 -5.79 22.54
CA LEU A 46 -58.31 -6.94 22.21
C LEU A 46 -58.10 -7.36 20.74
N ASP A 47 -58.26 -8.66 20.45
CA ASP A 47 -58.15 -9.25 19.11
C ASP A 47 -59.35 -8.92 18.20
N LEU A 48 -59.14 -9.01 16.88
CA LEU A 48 -59.95 -9.91 16.02
C LEU A 48 -59.27 -10.15 14.65
N GLN A 49 -59.71 -11.23 13.99
CA GLN A 49 -59.01 -11.93 12.90
C GLN A 49 -59.14 -11.32 11.48
N GLU A 50 -58.14 -11.68 10.66
CA GLU A 50 -58.21 -12.04 9.22
C GLU A 50 -58.94 -11.09 8.23
N ASP A 51 -58.17 -10.55 7.29
CA ASP A 51 -58.24 -11.06 5.91
C ASP A 51 -56.88 -10.94 5.19
N SER A 52 -56.65 -11.69 4.10
CA SER A 52 -55.31 -11.98 3.59
C SER A 52 -54.94 -11.29 2.26
N LEU A 53 -53.83 -10.55 2.25
CA LEU A 53 -53.06 -10.17 1.06
C LEU A 53 -51.56 -10.24 1.38
N PRO A 54 -50.69 -10.77 0.48
CA PRO A 54 -49.26 -10.84 0.72
C PRO A 54 -48.60 -9.46 0.57
N PRO A 55 -47.73 -9.04 1.51
CA PRO A 55 -46.94 -7.82 1.35
C PRO A 55 -45.81 -8.02 0.32
N THR A 56 -45.60 -7.03 -0.54
CA THR A 56 -44.52 -7.00 -1.53
C THR A 56 -43.15 -6.99 -0.85
N GLU A 57 -42.24 -7.89 -1.23
CA GLU A 57 -40.84 -7.84 -0.78
C GLU A 57 -40.12 -6.58 -1.32
N PRO A 58 -39.21 -5.97 -0.54
CA PRO A 58 -38.41 -4.84 -1.00
C PRO A 58 -37.37 -5.26 -2.04
N ALA A 59 -37.07 -4.37 -2.98
CA ALA A 59 -36.25 -4.66 -4.16
C ALA A 59 -34.73 -4.77 -3.87
N ALA A 60 -34.32 -5.85 -3.19
CA ALA A 60 -32.92 -6.18 -2.90
C ALA A 60 -32.33 -7.31 -3.78
N VAL A 61 -33.17 -8.07 -4.49
CA VAL A 61 -32.78 -9.31 -5.21
C VAL A 61 -32.54 -9.09 -6.72
N ALA A 62 -32.64 -7.85 -7.21
CA ALA A 62 -32.62 -7.54 -8.64
C ALA A 62 -31.22 -7.32 -9.25
N ALA A 63 -30.17 -7.13 -8.44
CA ALA A 63 -28.83 -6.79 -8.92
C ALA A 63 -28.07 -8.00 -9.51
N ASP A 64 -28.05 -9.13 -8.79
CA ASP A 64 -27.19 -10.29 -9.11
C ASP A 64 -27.51 -10.99 -10.45
N ASN A 65 -28.68 -10.74 -11.06
CA ASN A 65 -29.11 -11.45 -12.27
C ASN A 65 -28.91 -10.65 -13.57
N LEU A 66 -28.60 -9.34 -13.51
CA LEU A 66 -28.40 -8.51 -14.71
C LEU A 66 -27.13 -8.87 -15.49
N GLN A 67 -26.10 -9.37 -14.80
CA GLN A 67 -24.83 -9.72 -15.46
C GLN A 67 -24.94 -10.99 -16.33
N ALA A 68 -25.98 -11.81 -16.13
CA ALA A 68 -26.32 -12.95 -16.99
C ALA A 68 -26.92 -12.54 -18.35
N ALA A 69 -27.36 -11.28 -18.52
CA ALA A 69 -27.81 -10.75 -19.81
C ALA A 69 -26.67 -10.55 -20.82
N VAL A 70 -25.43 -10.88 -20.47
CA VAL A 70 -24.23 -10.65 -21.27
C VAL A 70 -23.40 -11.94 -21.46
N THR A 71 -22.71 -12.05 -22.60
CA THR A 71 -21.70 -13.11 -22.82
C THR A 71 -20.46 -12.53 -23.49
N VAL A 72 -19.28 -12.81 -22.95
CA VAL A 72 -18.00 -12.28 -23.44
C VAL A 72 -17.28 -13.30 -24.32
N ILE A 73 -16.78 -12.88 -25.48
CA ILE A 73 -15.91 -13.67 -26.36
C ILE A 73 -14.67 -12.85 -26.72
N GLU A 74 -13.50 -13.37 -26.38
CA GLU A 74 -12.21 -12.75 -26.69
C GLU A 74 -11.63 -13.31 -28.00
N LYS A 75 -11.21 -12.43 -28.92
CA LYS A 75 -10.67 -12.80 -30.24
C LYS A 75 -9.39 -12.04 -30.54
N ASP A 76 -8.40 -12.78 -31.05
CA ASP A 76 -7.08 -12.27 -31.44
C ASP A 76 -6.87 -12.47 -32.94
N ALA A 77 -6.54 -11.40 -33.66
CA ALA A 77 -6.35 -11.40 -35.11
C ALA A 77 -4.96 -10.81 -35.48
N PRO A 78 -4.07 -11.58 -36.14
CA PRO A 78 -2.76 -11.08 -36.53
C PRO A 78 -2.87 -10.03 -37.64
N LEU A 79 -2.08 -8.94 -37.53
CA LEU A 79 -2.01 -7.93 -38.59
C LEU A 79 -1.28 -8.46 -39.84
N TYR A 80 -0.26 -9.30 -39.64
CA TYR A 80 0.52 -9.97 -40.69
C TYR A 80 1.02 -11.35 -40.19
N PRO A 81 1.31 -12.32 -41.10
CA PRO A 81 1.82 -13.63 -40.69
C PRO A 81 3.24 -13.54 -40.10
N PRO A 82 3.56 -14.33 -39.05
CA PRO A 82 4.84 -14.25 -38.36
C PRO A 82 5.99 -14.92 -39.11
N SER A 83 7.19 -14.35 -38.98
CA SER A 83 8.46 -14.99 -39.36
C SER A 83 9.12 -15.57 -38.09
N PRO A 84 9.73 -16.77 -38.13
CA PRO A 84 10.23 -17.44 -36.92
C PRO A 84 11.60 -16.94 -36.45
N GLU A 85 11.76 -16.73 -35.13
CA GLU A 85 13.06 -16.58 -34.47
C GLU A 85 13.56 -17.93 -33.91
N PRO A 86 14.89 -18.17 -33.85
CA PRO A 86 15.47 -19.42 -33.37
C PRO A 86 15.62 -19.49 -31.83
N PRO A 87 15.62 -20.70 -31.23
CA PRO A 87 15.82 -20.88 -29.79
C PRO A 87 17.29 -20.74 -29.38
N LEU A 88 17.51 -20.26 -28.16
CA LEU A 88 18.82 -20.21 -27.49
C LEU A 88 18.91 -21.34 -26.45
N ALA A 89 20.02 -22.09 -26.46
CA ALA A 89 20.27 -23.17 -25.50
C ALA A 89 20.68 -22.63 -24.12
N ALA A 90 20.58 -23.49 -23.10
CA ALA A 90 21.02 -23.19 -21.74
C ALA A 90 21.93 -24.32 -21.21
N GLU A 91 23.02 -23.94 -20.56
CA GLU A 91 23.87 -24.85 -19.78
C GLU A 91 23.77 -24.53 -18.28
N LEU A 92 24.03 -25.54 -17.45
CA LEU A 92 23.96 -25.48 -15.99
C LEU A 92 25.33 -25.79 -15.39
N VAL A 93 25.80 -24.93 -14.49
CA VAL A 93 26.96 -25.21 -13.63
C VAL A 93 26.62 -24.85 -12.19
N THR A 94 26.84 -25.77 -11.26
CA THR A 94 26.57 -25.63 -9.83
C THR A 94 27.87 -25.63 -9.03
N VAL A 95 28.03 -24.67 -8.11
CA VAL A 95 29.09 -24.69 -7.07
C VAL A 95 28.46 -24.31 -5.73
N ALA A 96 28.87 -24.98 -4.65
CA ALA A 96 28.35 -24.78 -3.30
C ALA A 96 29.34 -24.01 -2.40
N ALA A 97 28.83 -23.35 -1.36
CA ALA A 97 29.60 -22.64 -0.34
C ALA A 97 29.00 -22.84 1.08
N PRO A 98 29.79 -22.70 2.17
CA PRO A 98 29.41 -23.16 3.52
C PRO A 98 28.74 -22.11 4.44
N ALA A 99 28.60 -22.47 5.73
CA ALA A 99 27.68 -21.93 6.74
C ALA A 99 28.10 -20.59 7.44
N PRO A 100 27.19 -19.93 8.21
CA PRO A 100 27.24 -18.47 8.43
C PRO A 100 27.52 -17.97 9.87
N ALA A 101 27.48 -16.65 10.04
CA ALA A 101 27.44 -15.89 11.30
C ALA A 101 26.25 -14.87 11.28
N PRO A 102 25.91 -14.15 12.38
CA PRO A 102 24.52 -13.74 12.65
C PRO A 102 23.97 -12.56 11.84
N ALA A 103 22.64 -12.58 11.60
CA ALA A 103 21.95 -11.79 10.57
C ALA A 103 21.33 -10.44 11.02
N SER A 104 21.45 -10.06 12.29
CA SER A 104 20.58 -9.03 12.92
C SER A 104 20.86 -7.56 12.58
N GLN A 105 21.78 -7.25 11.66
CA GLN A 105 22.02 -5.87 11.19
C GLN A 105 21.66 -5.65 9.72
N LEU A 106 21.54 -6.72 8.93
CA LEU A 106 21.74 -6.64 7.48
C LEU A 106 20.42 -6.51 6.71
N LEU A 107 19.29 -6.83 7.37
CA LEU A 107 17.94 -6.44 6.96
C LEU A 107 17.77 -4.90 6.92
N ALA A 108 18.42 -4.16 7.83
CA ALA A 108 18.38 -2.69 7.81
C ALA A 108 19.12 -2.10 6.61
N GLU A 109 20.14 -2.79 6.09
CA GLU A 109 20.89 -2.32 4.93
C GLU A 109 20.19 -2.72 3.63
N ALA A 110 19.63 -3.93 3.54
CA ALA A 110 18.81 -4.39 2.41
C ALA A 110 17.46 -3.64 2.23
N LEU A 111 17.11 -2.71 3.13
CA LEU A 111 15.96 -1.80 3.03
C LEU A 111 16.38 -0.30 2.97
N ALA A 112 17.68 0.01 3.08
CA ALA A 112 18.19 1.38 3.05
C ALA A 112 18.71 1.80 1.67
N VAL A 113 18.93 3.11 1.49
CA VAL A 113 19.60 3.63 0.28
C VAL A 113 21.11 3.33 0.37
N PRO A 114 21.71 2.65 -0.64
CA PRO A 114 23.11 2.20 -0.63
C PRO A 114 24.18 3.30 -0.65
N GLN A 115 25.44 2.86 -0.68
CA GLN A 115 26.60 3.63 -1.12
C GLN A 115 27.16 3.04 -2.42
N GLU A 116 27.79 3.88 -3.24
CA GLU A 116 28.48 3.49 -4.47
C GLU A 116 29.96 3.21 -4.15
N PRO A 117 30.59 2.15 -4.72
CA PRO A 117 31.97 1.81 -4.41
C PRO A 117 32.95 2.87 -4.93
N LYS A 118 33.89 3.30 -4.08
CA LYS A 118 35.00 4.17 -4.49
C LYS A 118 35.94 3.43 -5.47
N PRO A 119 36.43 4.10 -6.53
CA PRO A 119 37.64 3.66 -7.24
C PRO A 119 38.85 3.70 -6.29
N PRO A 120 39.83 2.78 -6.43
CA PRO A 120 41.08 2.83 -5.68
C PRO A 120 41.96 4.00 -6.15
N GLU A 121 42.66 4.61 -5.20
CA GLU A 121 43.60 5.71 -5.39
C GLU A 121 44.99 5.15 -5.75
N SER A 122 45.74 5.79 -6.66
CA SER A 122 46.79 5.11 -7.44
C SER A 122 48.18 5.76 -7.37
N GLU A 123 49.23 4.97 -7.08
CA GLU A 123 50.63 5.29 -7.42
C GLU A 123 51.52 4.00 -7.36
N PRO A 124 52.68 3.91 -8.05
CA PRO A 124 52.68 3.66 -9.51
C PRO A 124 53.66 2.56 -10.01
N LYS A 125 53.47 2.14 -11.28
CA LYS A 125 54.32 1.26 -12.13
C LYS A 125 54.23 -0.25 -11.78
N GLU A 126 54.42 -1.19 -12.71
CA GLU A 126 55.10 -1.13 -14.03
C GLU A 126 54.21 -1.56 -15.23
N SER A 127 54.76 -1.60 -16.45
CA SER A 127 54.01 -1.43 -17.71
C SER A 127 53.85 -2.68 -18.60
N ILE A 128 52.64 -2.90 -19.13
CA ILE A 128 52.36 -3.58 -20.41
C ILE A 128 51.23 -2.82 -21.14
N GLU A 129 51.34 -2.66 -22.47
CA GLU A 129 50.35 -1.99 -23.34
C GLU A 129 49.40 -2.98 -24.08
N PRO A 130 48.28 -2.54 -24.70
CA PRO A 130 47.00 -3.21 -24.53
C PRO A 130 46.51 -4.11 -25.69
N GLU A 131 45.74 -5.14 -25.34
CA GLU A 131 44.76 -5.76 -26.25
C GLU A 131 43.34 -5.22 -26.04
N LYS A 132 42.48 -5.36 -27.06
CA LYS A 132 41.19 -4.67 -27.17
C LYS A 132 40.02 -5.54 -26.73
N GLU A 133 39.62 -5.46 -25.47
CA GLU A 133 38.35 -6.06 -25.04
C GLU A 133 37.13 -5.24 -25.47
N LYS A 134 36.15 -5.90 -26.08
CA LYS A 134 34.83 -5.32 -26.37
C LYS A 134 33.96 -5.46 -25.12
N GLN A 135 33.58 -4.34 -24.52
CA GLN A 135 32.57 -4.31 -23.46
C GLN A 135 31.26 -4.96 -23.95
N THR A 136 30.95 -6.14 -23.43
CA THR A 136 29.66 -6.79 -23.63
C THR A 136 28.85 -6.57 -22.37
N ALA A 137 27.90 -5.63 -22.43
CA ALA A 137 27.10 -5.25 -21.26
C ALA A 137 26.13 -6.38 -20.87
N GLU A 138 26.52 -7.19 -19.88
CA GLU A 138 25.65 -8.21 -19.30
C GLU A 138 24.37 -7.60 -18.73
N LYS A 139 23.23 -8.03 -19.25
CA LYS A 139 21.92 -7.70 -18.67
C LYS A 139 21.71 -8.51 -17.40
N LEU A 140 22.21 -7.99 -16.27
CA LEU A 140 21.88 -8.46 -14.93
C LEU A 140 20.35 -8.65 -14.82
N LYS A 141 19.92 -9.92 -14.79
CA LYS A 141 18.52 -10.26 -14.52
C LYS A 141 18.23 -9.95 -13.05
N ALA A 142 17.04 -9.44 -12.77
CA ALA A 142 16.55 -9.39 -11.38
C ALA A 142 16.51 -10.84 -10.83
N PRO A 143 16.90 -11.06 -9.55
CA PRO A 143 16.90 -12.39 -8.97
C PRO A 143 15.49 -12.98 -9.02
N GLU A 144 15.38 -14.20 -9.55
CA GLU A 144 14.09 -14.89 -9.67
C GLU A 144 13.61 -15.27 -8.26
N SER A 145 12.30 -15.14 -8.03
CA SER A 145 11.70 -15.39 -6.72
C SER A 145 11.84 -16.87 -6.35
N PHE A 146 12.62 -17.17 -5.30
CA PHE A 146 12.73 -18.51 -4.74
C PHE A 146 11.32 -19.06 -4.42
N ALA A 147 11.06 -20.29 -4.87
CA ALA A 147 9.72 -20.86 -4.85
C ALA A 147 9.22 -21.17 -3.43
N SER A 148 7.93 -20.90 -3.20
CA SER A 148 7.14 -21.47 -2.10
C SER A 148 7.69 -21.31 -0.67
N PHE A 149 7.88 -20.07 -0.22
CA PHE A 149 7.60 -19.77 1.19
C PHE A 149 6.11 -19.48 1.36
N LYS A 150 5.39 -20.39 2.00
CA LYS A 150 4.02 -20.18 2.46
C LYS A 150 4.05 -19.28 3.70
N GLU A 151 3.14 -18.30 3.79
CA GLU A 151 3.01 -17.51 5.02
C GLU A 151 2.61 -18.41 6.20
N GLU A 152 3.19 -18.16 7.38
CA GLU A 152 2.96 -18.97 8.57
C GLU A 152 1.54 -18.73 9.09
N SER A 153 0.70 -19.75 9.03
CA SER A 153 -0.74 -19.66 9.31
C SER A 153 -1.02 -18.99 10.65
N ASN A 154 -1.95 -18.04 10.67
CA ASN A 154 -2.36 -17.32 11.88
C ASN A 154 -3.42 -18.07 12.69
N LYS A 155 -3.53 -19.39 12.49
CA LYS A 155 -4.42 -20.29 13.22
C LYS A 155 -3.59 -21.15 14.18
N ILE A 156 -3.99 -21.17 15.45
CA ILE A 156 -3.34 -21.96 16.51
C ILE A 156 -3.38 -23.47 16.17
N SER A 157 -4.41 -23.93 15.46
CA SER A 157 -4.57 -25.31 14.96
C SER A 157 -3.45 -25.79 14.02
N ASP A 158 -2.72 -24.86 13.41
CA ASP A 158 -1.77 -25.15 12.33
C ASP A 158 -0.32 -25.16 12.85
N LEU A 159 -0.12 -24.89 14.15
CA LEU A 159 1.16 -24.96 14.85
C LEU A 159 1.55 -26.41 15.18
N SER A 160 2.83 -26.72 15.09
CA SER A 160 3.35 -28.01 15.56
C SER A 160 3.39 -28.08 17.09
N HIS A 161 3.44 -29.30 17.64
CA HIS A 161 3.44 -29.50 19.10
C HIS A 161 4.57 -28.75 19.86
N PRO A 162 5.81 -28.63 19.35
CA PRO A 162 6.83 -27.77 19.97
C PRO A 162 6.47 -26.28 19.96
N GLU A 163 5.82 -25.77 18.89
CA GLU A 163 5.43 -24.36 18.76
C GLU A 163 4.25 -24.01 19.67
N LEU A 164 3.28 -24.92 19.78
CA LEU A 164 2.18 -24.84 20.77
C LEU A 164 2.73 -24.75 22.19
N LYS A 165 3.66 -25.67 22.55
CA LYS A 165 4.30 -25.62 23.87
C LYS A 165 5.07 -24.32 24.09
N ALA A 166 5.81 -23.83 23.09
CA ALA A 166 6.52 -22.56 23.21
C ALA A 166 5.57 -21.37 23.42
N LEU A 167 4.38 -21.39 22.83
CA LEU A 167 3.32 -20.41 23.08
C LEU A 167 2.76 -20.53 24.51
N GLU A 168 2.50 -21.74 25.01
CA GLU A 168 2.07 -21.97 26.40
C GLU A 168 3.11 -21.51 27.42
N ASP A 169 4.36 -21.94 27.28
CA ASP A 169 5.51 -21.53 28.12
C ASP A 169 5.71 -19.99 28.09
N PHE A 170 5.47 -19.34 26.94
CA PHE A 170 5.56 -17.89 26.81
C PHE A 170 4.38 -17.17 27.48
N LYS A 171 3.14 -17.65 27.31
CA LYS A 171 1.95 -17.11 28.00
C LYS A 171 2.12 -17.14 29.52
N LEU A 172 2.71 -18.22 30.06
CA LEU A 172 3.04 -18.31 31.49
C LEU A 172 4.06 -17.25 31.94
N GLN A 173 5.16 -17.06 31.20
CA GLN A 173 6.15 -16.01 31.53
C GLN A 173 5.57 -14.59 31.44
N VAL A 174 4.69 -14.32 30.46
CA VAL A 174 3.98 -13.04 30.36
C VAL A 174 3.01 -12.86 31.54
N GLN A 175 2.30 -13.91 31.96
CA GLN A 175 1.40 -13.86 33.10
C GLN A 175 2.14 -13.59 34.42
N GLU A 176 3.30 -14.21 34.63
CA GLU A 176 4.16 -13.94 35.79
C GLU A 176 4.70 -12.51 35.75
N ALA A 177 5.18 -12.05 34.59
CA ALA A 177 5.69 -10.70 34.41
C ALA A 177 4.63 -9.61 34.63
N LEU A 178 3.36 -9.86 34.27
CA LEU A 178 2.23 -8.99 34.59
C LEU A 178 1.95 -8.95 36.10
N LYS A 179 1.87 -10.12 36.77
CA LYS A 179 1.70 -10.21 38.24
C LYS A 179 2.82 -9.49 39.01
N ASN A 180 4.05 -9.58 38.50
CA ASN A 180 5.25 -8.96 39.09
C ASN A 180 5.47 -7.50 38.62
N GLY A 181 4.52 -6.88 37.92
CA GLY A 181 4.58 -5.47 37.51
C GLY A 181 5.67 -5.11 36.50
N VAL A 182 6.30 -6.10 35.85
CA VAL A 182 7.50 -5.94 35.00
C VAL A 182 7.26 -5.03 33.79
N PHE A 183 6.02 -4.93 33.33
CA PHE A 183 5.61 -4.10 32.19
C PHE A 183 5.03 -2.73 32.60
N SER A 184 4.68 -2.51 33.87
CA SER A 184 4.39 -1.16 34.39
C SER A 184 5.70 -0.40 34.63
N GLY A 185 5.64 0.94 34.58
CA GLY A 185 6.77 1.76 35.01
C GLY A 185 6.94 1.66 36.53
N GLY A 186 8.18 1.70 37.03
CA GLY A 186 8.48 1.61 38.47
C GLY A 186 8.10 2.86 39.28
N SER A 187 6.90 3.41 39.08
CA SER A 187 6.38 4.58 39.76
C SER A 187 5.72 4.19 41.08
N THR A 188 6.54 3.93 42.11
CA THR A 188 6.07 3.66 43.47
C THR A 188 5.63 4.95 44.18
N SER A 189 4.69 5.70 43.61
CA SER A 189 4.24 6.99 44.15
C SER A 189 2.78 7.37 43.86
N GLU A 190 1.86 6.42 43.67
CA GLU A 190 0.43 6.63 43.91
C GLU A 190 -0.32 5.29 44.09
N PRO A 191 -1.34 5.18 44.96
CA PRO A 191 -2.15 3.97 45.10
C PRO A 191 -3.15 3.87 43.94
N ALA A 192 -2.70 3.40 42.78
CA ALA A 192 -3.49 3.23 41.57
C ALA A 192 -4.70 2.30 41.81
N ASN A 193 -5.89 2.90 42.01
CA ASN A 193 -7.11 2.18 42.42
C ASN A 193 -7.85 1.52 41.24
N ARG A 194 -7.08 0.96 40.31
CA ARG A 194 -7.47 0.12 39.17
C ARG A 194 -6.19 -0.56 38.63
N PRO A 195 -6.19 -1.86 38.31
CA PRO A 195 -5.05 -2.47 37.63
C PRO A 195 -4.89 -1.85 36.24
N GLU A 196 -3.67 -1.43 35.89
CA GLU A 196 -3.36 -0.95 34.54
C GLU A 196 -3.59 -2.08 33.52
N GLN A 197 -4.53 -1.90 32.60
CA GLN A 197 -4.77 -2.87 31.53
C GLN A 197 -3.68 -2.75 30.46
N ILE A 198 -2.57 -3.45 30.68
CA ILE A 198 -1.41 -3.43 29.81
C ILE A 198 -1.76 -4.02 28.43
N SER A 199 -1.56 -3.22 27.39
CA SER A 199 -1.88 -3.55 26.01
C SER A 199 -0.69 -3.26 25.08
N ILE A 200 -0.68 -3.90 23.92
CA ILE A 200 0.28 -3.63 22.84
C ILE A 200 -0.49 -3.57 21.51
N TRP A 201 -0.23 -2.55 20.70
CA TRP A 201 -0.96 -2.30 19.44
C TRP A 201 -2.50 -2.22 19.58
N GLY A 202 -3.01 -1.89 20.78
CA GLY A 202 -4.45 -1.88 21.10
C GLY A 202 -5.02 -3.23 21.55
N ILE A 203 -4.21 -4.29 21.59
CA ILE A 203 -4.60 -5.63 22.09
C ILE A 203 -4.21 -5.77 23.57
N PRO A 204 -5.16 -6.00 24.50
CA PRO A 204 -4.87 -6.19 25.91
C PRO A 204 -4.28 -7.57 26.19
N LEU A 205 -3.13 -7.64 26.88
CA LEU A 205 -2.40 -8.90 27.06
C LEU A 205 -3.10 -9.87 28.01
N LEU A 206 -3.28 -11.12 27.54
CA LEU A 206 -3.87 -12.26 28.26
C LEU A 206 -5.32 -12.07 28.69
N ILE A 207 -6.07 -11.19 28.01
CA ILE A 207 -7.52 -11.00 28.20
C ILE A 207 -8.33 -11.82 27.20
N ASP A 208 -7.88 -11.90 25.94
CA ASP A 208 -8.54 -12.65 24.88
C ASP A 208 -7.53 -13.24 23.87
N ASP A 209 -8.02 -14.13 23.00
CA ASP A 209 -7.23 -14.96 22.09
C ASP A 209 -6.38 -14.17 21.08
N ARG A 210 -6.67 -12.88 20.84
CA ARG A 210 -5.81 -12.00 20.02
C ARG A 210 -4.42 -11.83 20.63
N THR A 211 -4.27 -12.07 21.93
CA THR A 211 -2.98 -12.16 22.60
C THR A 211 -2.08 -13.21 21.97
N ASP A 212 -2.62 -14.35 21.55
CA ASP A 212 -1.79 -15.44 21.03
C ASP A 212 -1.20 -15.07 19.68
N ILE A 213 -1.94 -14.35 18.84
CA ILE A 213 -1.43 -13.77 17.58
C ILE A 213 -0.34 -12.74 17.85
N VAL A 214 -0.49 -11.90 18.87
CA VAL A 214 0.56 -10.96 19.33
C VAL A 214 1.82 -11.70 19.77
N LEU A 215 1.70 -12.71 20.63
CA LEU A 215 2.84 -13.47 21.17
C LEU A 215 3.53 -14.32 20.08
N LEU A 216 2.78 -14.86 19.13
CA LEU A 216 3.32 -15.59 17.98
C LEU A 216 4.23 -14.71 17.11
N LYS A 217 3.96 -13.41 16.96
CA LYS A 217 4.88 -12.50 16.24
C LYS A 217 6.26 -12.44 16.90
N PHE A 218 6.32 -12.34 18.23
CA PHE A 218 7.59 -12.34 18.97
C PHE A 218 8.31 -13.71 18.90
N LEU A 219 7.56 -14.81 19.03
CA LEU A 219 8.10 -16.18 18.90
C LEU A 219 8.69 -16.41 17.50
N ARG A 220 7.94 -16.11 16.44
CA ARG A 220 8.39 -16.26 15.04
C ARG A 220 9.62 -15.40 14.72
N ALA A 221 9.72 -14.21 15.32
CA ALA A 221 10.90 -13.34 15.18
C ALA A 221 12.13 -13.81 15.96
N ARG A 222 12.02 -14.85 16.81
CA ARG A 222 13.12 -15.46 17.57
C ARG A 222 13.11 -16.99 17.46
N ASP A 223 12.61 -17.52 16.34
CA ASP A 223 12.55 -18.95 16.00
C ASP A 223 12.04 -19.84 17.17
N PHE A 224 10.94 -19.37 17.80
CA PHE A 224 10.25 -19.95 18.97
C PHE A 224 11.07 -20.07 20.27
N ASN A 225 12.22 -19.38 20.36
CA ASN A 225 12.96 -19.24 21.62
C ASN A 225 12.21 -18.32 22.60
N VAL A 226 11.47 -18.95 23.53
CA VAL A 226 10.62 -18.26 24.52
C VAL A 226 11.39 -17.18 25.31
N LYS A 227 12.63 -17.48 25.73
CA LYS A 227 13.44 -16.56 26.55
C LYS A 227 13.83 -15.29 25.79
N GLU A 228 14.20 -15.43 24.52
CA GLU A 228 14.54 -14.29 23.66
C GLU A 228 13.29 -13.53 23.20
N SER A 229 12.17 -14.24 23.00
CA SER A 229 10.87 -13.65 22.69
C SER A 229 10.37 -12.79 23.85
N PHE A 230 10.49 -13.26 25.09
CA PHE A 230 10.16 -12.51 26.29
C PHE A 230 11.10 -11.31 26.50
N ALA A 231 12.40 -11.47 26.25
CA ALA A 231 13.34 -10.34 26.28
C ALA A 231 13.00 -9.28 25.24
N MET A 232 12.62 -9.67 24.01
CA MET A 232 12.17 -8.76 22.97
C MET A 232 10.89 -8.02 23.38
N LEU A 233 9.85 -8.74 23.80
CA LEU A 233 8.58 -8.15 24.27
C LEU A 233 8.80 -7.16 25.43
N LYS A 234 9.64 -7.51 26.42
CA LYS A 234 9.97 -6.62 27.54
C LYS A 234 10.68 -5.34 27.06
N ASN A 235 11.62 -5.45 26.13
CA ASN A 235 12.29 -4.30 25.55
C ASN A 235 11.33 -3.43 24.73
N THR A 236 10.45 -4.04 23.93
CA THR A 236 9.40 -3.34 23.17
C THR A 236 8.45 -2.59 24.10
N MET A 237 7.95 -3.22 25.17
CA MET A 237 7.07 -2.57 26.14
C MET A 237 7.74 -1.41 26.89
N LYS A 238 9.04 -1.50 27.19
CA LYS A 238 9.81 -0.35 27.69
C LYS A 238 9.91 0.76 26.63
N TRP A 239 10.32 0.44 25.40
CA TRP A 239 10.47 1.42 24.33
C TRP A 239 9.15 2.15 24.01
N ARG A 240 8.01 1.43 23.97
CA ARG A 240 6.68 2.05 23.78
C ARG A 240 6.41 3.16 24.78
N ARG A 241 6.74 2.92 26.05
CA ARG A 241 6.57 3.88 27.14
C ARG A 241 7.55 5.04 27.01
N ASP A 242 8.83 4.74 26.80
CA ASP A 242 9.90 5.75 26.68
C ASP A 242 9.69 6.70 25.47
N PHE A 243 9.14 6.20 24.36
CA PHE A 243 8.84 6.96 23.14
C PHE A 243 7.44 7.60 23.14
N ASN A 244 6.65 7.32 24.18
CA ASN A 244 5.24 7.74 24.38
C ASN A 244 4.31 7.36 23.20
N VAL A 245 4.37 6.09 22.76
CA VAL A 245 3.71 5.60 21.54
C VAL A 245 2.18 5.73 21.59
N ASP A 246 1.57 5.52 22.75
CA ASP A 246 0.11 5.44 22.86
C ASP A 246 -0.57 6.83 22.89
N GLU A 247 0.15 7.88 23.27
CA GLU A 247 -0.25 9.29 23.04
C GLU A 247 0.17 9.77 21.65
N LEU A 248 1.33 9.35 21.13
CA LEU A 248 1.78 9.66 19.76
C LEU A 248 0.73 9.29 18.70
N VAL A 249 -0.03 8.21 18.90
CA VAL A 249 -1.13 7.83 17.98
C VAL A 249 -2.25 8.88 17.91
N LYS A 250 -2.41 9.71 18.94
CA LYS A 250 -3.42 10.78 19.05
C LYS A 250 -2.89 12.15 18.61
N GLU A 251 -1.56 12.35 18.59
CA GLU A 251 -0.93 13.61 18.17
C GLU A 251 -1.33 14.01 16.74
N ASP A 252 -1.50 15.31 16.50
CA ASP A 252 -1.44 15.86 15.16
C ASP A 252 0.02 16.18 14.81
N LEU A 253 0.46 15.67 13.66
CA LEU A 253 1.79 15.89 13.10
C LEU A 253 1.75 16.50 11.68
N GLY A 254 0.56 16.68 11.11
CA GLY A 254 0.32 17.16 9.74
C GLY A 254 0.49 16.10 8.64
N ASP A 255 -0.24 16.30 7.55
CA ASP A 255 -0.46 15.32 6.46
C ASP A 255 0.50 15.51 5.27
N ASP A 256 1.54 16.34 5.44
CA ASP A 256 2.59 16.69 4.47
C ASP A 256 3.32 15.52 3.79
N LEU A 257 3.11 14.29 4.28
CA LEU A 257 3.84 13.08 3.94
C LEU A 257 2.96 11.95 3.40
N GLU A 258 1.64 12.16 3.22
CA GLU A 258 0.72 11.16 2.64
C GLU A 258 1.21 10.64 1.27
N LYS A 259 1.74 11.53 0.42
CA LYS A 259 2.30 11.14 -0.89
C LYS A 259 3.56 10.28 -0.78
N VAL A 260 4.25 10.32 0.35
CA VAL A 260 5.43 9.50 0.65
C VAL A 260 5.01 8.13 1.21
N VAL A 261 3.97 8.07 2.04
CA VAL A 261 3.47 6.83 2.64
C VAL A 261 1.95 6.87 2.81
N PHE A 262 1.27 5.89 2.21
CA PHE A 262 -0.18 5.74 2.26
C PHE A 262 -0.59 4.27 2.24
N MET A 263 -1.80 3.98 2.75
CA MET A 263 -2.45 2.68 2.62
C MET A 263 -3.48 2.75 1.49
N HIS A 264 -3.46 1.84 0.53
CA HIS A 264 -4.45 1.80 -0.56
C HIS A 264 -4.71 0.39 -1.06
N GLY A 265 -5.95 -0.08 -0.95
CA GLY A 265 -6.37 -1.40 -1.44
C GLY A 265 -5.79 -2.58 -0.65
N HIS A 266 -6.16 -3.79 -1.09
CA HIS A 266 -5.79 -5.07 -0.48
C HIS A 266 -5.19 -6.03 -1.50
N ASP A 267 -4.28 -6.89 -1.07
CA ASP A 267 -3.81 -8.02 -1.87
C ASP A 267 -4.85 -9.16 -1.94
N LYS A 268 -4.58 -10.18 -2.77
CA LYS A 268 -5.46 -11.34 -2.99
C LYS A 268 -5.57 -12.30 -1.80
N GLU A 269 -4.78 -12.08 -0.76
CA GLU A 269 -4.84 -12.80 0.52
C GLU A 269 -5.49 -11.94 1.62
N GLY A 270 -5.91 -10.71 1.28
CA GLY A 270 -6.63 -9.77 2.14
C GLY A 270 -5.72 -8.78 2.89
N HIS A 271 -4.40 -8.80 2.67
CA HIS A 271 -3.47 -7.90 3.36
C HIS A 271 -3.64 -6.46 2.87
N PRO A 272 -3.85 -5.46 3.75
CA PRO A 272 -3.89 -4.07 3.33
C PRO A 272 -2.51 -3.63 2.83
N VAL A 273 -2.50 -2.89 1.71
CA VAL A 273 -1.29 -2.57 0.97
C VAL A 273 -0.75 -1.20 1.37
N CYS A 274 0.51 -1.17 1.84
CA CYS A 274 1.24 0.03 2.23
C CYS A 274 2.23 0.44 1.12
N TYR A 275 2.05 1.64 0.56
CA TYR A 275 2.94 2.24 -0.42
C TYR A 275 3.99 3.12 0.25
N ASN A 276 5.22 3.10 -0.28
CA ASN A 276 6.37 3.86 0.23
C ASN A 276 7.11 4.48 -0.97
N VAL A 277 6.88 5.77 -1.24
CA VAL A 277 7.31 6.47 -2.47
C VAL A 277 8.54 7.33 -2.20
N TYR A 278 9.71 6.70 -2.22
CA TYR A 278 10.99 7.38 -1.92
C TYR A 278 11.38 8.45 -2.95
N GLY A 279 10.77 8.42 -4.14
CA GLY A 279 10.95 9.43 -5.20
C GLY A 279 10.48 10.83 -4.82
N GLU A 280 9.49 10.97 -3.93
CA GLU A 280 8.99 12.29 -3.48
C GLU A 280 10.08 13.12 -2.80
N PHE A 281 11.05 12.46 -2.16
CA PHE A 281 12.22 13.10 -1.57
C PHE A 281 13.23 13.64 -2.60
N GLN A 282 12.93 13.63 -3.90
CA GLN A 282 13.59 14.52 -4.86
C GLN A 282 13.19 15.99 -4.67
N ASN A 283 11.94 16.27 -4.28
CA ASN A 283 11.49 17.63 -3.98
C ASN A 283 12.40 18.24 -2.90
N LYS A 284 13.03 19.38 -3.24
CA LYS A 284 14.03 20.03 -2.38
C LYS A 284 13.42 20.62 -1.11
N GLU A 285 12.22 21.18 -1.21
CA GLU A 285 11.48 21.81 -0.12
C GLU A 285 10.98 20.75 0.85
N LEU A 286 10.33 19.69 0.34
CA LEU A 286 9.94 18.54 1.15
C LEU A 286 11.16 17.89 1.83
N TYR A 287 12.25 17.68 1.10
CA TYR A 287 13.48 17.12 1.67
C TYR A 287 14.07 18.01 2.78
N ALA A 288 14.17 19.33 2.58
CA ALA A 288 14.69 20.26 3.58
C ALA A 288 13.76 20.36 4.81
N ARG A 289 12.44 20.32 4.60
CA ARG A 289 11.42 20.30 5.65
C ARG A 289 11.37 18.98 6.44
N THR A 290 11.82 17.87 5.85
CA THR A 290 11.78 16.53 6.47
C THR A 290 13.13 16.13 7.12
N PHE A 291 14.27 16.53 6.54
CA PHE A 291 15.60 16.04 6.95
C PHE A 291 16.66 17.13 7.21
N GLY A 292 16.30 18.42 7.07
CA GLY A 292 17.26 19.53 7.10
C GLY A 292 18.02 19.72 8.42
N ASP A 293 17.44 19.27 9.53
CA ASP A 293 18.02 19.29 10.89
C ASP A 293 17.51 18.09 11.71
N GLU A 294 18.01 17.96 12.94
CA GLU A 294 17.72 16.82 13.81
C GLU A 294 16.28 16.81 14.34
N GLU A 295 15.70 17.98 14.57
CA GLU A 295 14.30 18.11 15.01
C GLU A 295 13.35 17.62 13.91
N LYS A 296 13.56 18.01 12.66
CA LYS A 296 12.78 17.54 11.50
C LYS A 296 12.95 16.03 11.27
N ARG A 297 14.17 15.49 11.39
CA ARG A 297 14.41 14.04 11.34
C ARG A 297 13.66 13.30 12.45
N SER A 298 13.63 13.86 13.66
CA SER A 298 12.89 13.31 14.81
C SER A 298 11.37 13.37 14.58
N LYS A 299 10.84 14.49 14.07
CA LYS A 299 9.42 14.62 13.70
C LYS A 299 9.02 13.61 12.61
N PHE A 300 9.83 13.47 11.56
CA PHE A 300 9.62 12.45 10.52
C PHE A 300 9.59 11.02 11.10
N LEU A 301 10.50 10.71 12.02
CA LEU A 301 10.54 9.41 12.67
C LEU A 301 9.31 9.17 13.55
N ARG A 302 8.88 10.16 14.35
CA ARG A 302 7.62 10.10 15.12
C ARG A 302 6.41 9.91 14.21
N TRP A 303 6.31 10.67 13.11
CA TRP A 303 5.25 10.54 12.10
C TRP A 303 5.22 9.14 11.47
N ARG A 304 6.38 8.59 11.07
CA ARG A 304 6.46 7.24 10.49
C ARG A 304 6.01 6.15 11.46
N ILE A 305 6.35 6.29 12.75
CA ILE A 305 5.89 5.37 13.80
C ILE A 305 4.39 5.55 14.09
N GLN A 306 3.89 6.79 14.12
CA GLN A 306 2.46 7.09 14.25
C GLN A 306 1.65 6.46 13.12
N PHE A 307 2.07 6.64 11.86
CA PHE A 307 1.45 6.06 10.67
C PHE A 307 1.37 4.53 10.79
N LEU A 308 2.47 3.89 11.19
CA LEU A 308 2.51 2.44 11.34
C LEU A 308 1.60 1.95 12.48
N GLU A 309 1.60 2.61 13.64
CA GLU A 309 0.69 2.28 14.74
C GLU A 309 -0.79 2.46 14.35
N ARG A 310 -1.13 3.58 13.69
CA ARG A 310 -2.49 3.84 13.17
C ARG A 310 -2.91 2.80 12.12
N SER A 311 -1.96 2.23 11.37
CA SER A 311 -2.20 1.16 10.40
C SER A 311 -2.35 -0.20 11.09
N ILE A 312 -1.46 -0.55 12.02
CA ILE A 312 -1.50 -1.82 12.76
C ILE A 312 -2.77 -1.94 13.61
N ARG A 313 -3.24 -0.84 14.23
CA ARG A 313 -4.49 -0.82 15.03
C ARG A 313 -5.76 -1.04 14.20
N LYS A 314 -5.66 -1.08 12.86
CA LYS A 314 -6.76 -1.44 11.94
C LYS A 314 -6.70 -2.89 11.45
N LEU A 315 -5.65 -3.64 11.79
CA LEU A 315 -5.48 -5.03 11.39
C LEU A 315 -6.33 -5.97 12.26
N ASP A 316 -6.75 -7.10 11.69
CA ASP A 316 -7.48 -8.11 12.46
C ASP A 316 -6.52 -9.10 13.12
N PHE A 317 -6.44 -9.02 14.45
CA PHE A 317 -5.69 -9.96 15.30
C PHE A 317 -6.54 -11.16 15.77
N SER A 318 -7.76 -11.35 15.27
CA SER A 318 -8.56 -12.55 15.57
C SER A 318 -7.84 -13.84 15.11
N PRO A 319 -8.17 -15.02 15.67
CA PRO A 319 -7.58 -16.28 15.23
C PRO A 319 -7.88 -16.59 13.75
N GLY A 320 -6.85 -16.50 12.90
CA GLY A 320 -6.96 -16.59 11.45
C GLY A 320 -7.23 -15.28 10.72
N GLY A 321 -7.34 -14.16 11.44
CA GLY A 321 -7.50 -12.81 10.89
C GLY A 321 -6.22 -12.22 10.29
N THR A 322 -6.39 -11.19 9.45
CA THR A 322 -5.30 -10.57 8.69
C THR A 322 -4.53 -9.53 9.52
N ASN A 323 -3.43 -9.99 10.13
CA ASN A 323 -2.57 -9.23 11.05
C ASN A 323 -1.21 -8.83 10.45
N THR A 324 -1.06 -8.90 9.12
CA THR A 324 0.16 -8.54 8.37
C THR A 324 -0.16 -7.57 7.23
N ILE A 325 0.85 -6.81 6.80
CA ILE A 325 0.78 -5.74 5.79
C ILE A 325 1.58 -6.16 4.55
N PHE A 326 1.03 -5.94 3.36
CA PHE A 326 1.75 -6.05 2.10
C PHE A 326 2.44 -4.72 1.80
N GLN A 327 3.77 -4.70 1.69
CA GLN A 327 4.51 -3.45 1.45
C GLN A 327 4.98 -3.33 0.01
N ILE A 328 4.75 -2.16 -0.58
CA ILE A 328 5.31 -1.73 -1.86
C ILE A 328 6.27 -0.57 -1.58
N SER A 329 7.50 -0.73 -2.03
CA SER A 329 8.55 0.30 -1.98
C SER A 329 8.89 0.73 -3.39
N ASP A 330 8.50 1.95 -3.76
CA ASP A 330 8.80 2.52 -5.06
C ASP A 330 10.18 3.16 -5.05
N LEU A 331 11.08 2.56 -5.83
CA LEU A 331 12.46 3.02 -5.98
C LEU A 331 12.67 3.91 -7.22
N LYS A 332 11.58 4.26 -7.93
CA LYS A 332 11.58 5.27 -8.99
C LYS A 332 12.11 6.58 -8.41
N ASN A 333 13.09 7.17 -9.06
CA ASN A 333 13.65 8.47 -8.70
C ASN A 333 14.23 8.56 -7.27
N THR A 334 14.41 7.46 -6.54
CA THR A 334 15.01 7.46 -5.18
C THR A 334 16.29 8.28 -5.14
N PRO A 335 16.43 9.23 -4.20
CA PRO A 335 17.63 10.04 -4.07
C PRO A 335 18.88 9.17 -3.90
N GLY A 336 19.90 9.43 -4.71
CA GLY A 336 21.15 8.65 -4.71
C GLY A 336 21.98 8.76 -3.43
N PRO A 337 23.12 8.03 -3.36
CA PRO A 337 23.93 7.85 -2.14
C PRO A 337 24.38 9.15 -1.46
N GLY A 338 24.45 10.27 -2.18
CA GLY A 338 24.80 11.59 -1.64
C GLY A 338 23.83 12.15 -0.59
N LYS A 339 22.55 11.73 -0.54
CA LYS A 339 21.57 12.23 0.44
C LYS A 339 21.74 11.55 1.82
N LYS A 340 22.81 11.92 2.54
CA LYS A 340 23.23 11.34 3.83
C LYS A 340 22.13 11.35 4.90
N GLU A 341 21.39 12.44 5.05
CA GLU A 341 20.41 12.59 6.15
C GLU A 341 19.19 11.67 5.99
N LEU A 342 18.72 11.44 4.76
CA LEU A 342 17.74 10.39 4.45
C LEU A 342 18.28 8.99 4.78
N ARG A 343 19.56 8.70 4.51
CA ARG A 343 20.18 7.42 4.90
C ARG A 343 20.23 7.22 6.41
N ILE A 344 20.50 8.28 7.19
CA ILE A 344 20.48 8.25 8.65
C ILE A 344 19.05 7.99 9.15
N ALA A 345 18.08 8.79 8.72
CA ALA A 345 16.68 8.65 9.15
C ALA A 345 16.10 7.27 8.78
N THR A 346 16.36 6.77 7.57
CA THR A 346 15.93 5.43 7.14
C THR A 346 16.60 4.32 7.97
N LYS A 347 17.90 4.41 8.30
CA LYS A 347 18.56 3.41 9.16
C LYS A 347 18.02 3.44 10.59
N GLN A 348 17.74 4.62 11.15
CA GLN A 348 17.13 4.77 12.48
C GLN A 348 15.71 4.18 12.51
N ALA A 349 14.87 4.49 11.50
CA ALA A 349 13.54 3.91 11.38
C ALA A 349 13.60 2.38 11.28
N LEU A 350 14.45 1.83 10.41
CA LEU A 350 14.57 0.39 10.21
C LEU A 350 15.04 -0.37 11.46
N GLN A 351 15.92 0.22 12.27
CA GLN A 351 16.32 -0.35 13.56
C GLN A 351 15.11 -0.45 14.50
N ILE A 352 14.36 0.64 14.67
CA ILE A 352 13.17 0.66 15.53
C ILE A 352 12.11 -0.34 15.06
N LEU A 353 11.93 -0.49 13.74
CA LEU A 353 11.01 -1.49 13.17
C LEU A 353 11.46 -2.93 13.50
N GLN A 354 12.75 -3.24 13.40
CA GLN A 354 13.28 -4.58 13.68
C GLN A 354 13.24 -4.94 15.17
N ASP A 355 13.44 -3.96 16.06
CA ASP A 355 13.45 -4.18 17.51
C ASP A 355 12.03 -4.21 18.13
N ASN A 356 11.05 -3.55 17.51
CA ASN A 356 9.74 -3.30 18.14
C ASN A 356 8.51 -3.73 17.33
N TYR A 357 8.66 -4.07 16.04
CA TYR A 357 7.54 -4.43 15.15
C TYR A 357 7.80 -5.79 14.43
N PRO A 358 7.94 -6.90 15.19
CA PRO A 358 8.20 -8.23 14.63
C PRO A 358 7.04 -8.72 13.75
N GLU A 359 7.37 -9.39 12.64
CA GLU A 359 6.45 -10.14 11.77
C GLU A 359 5.13 -9.40 11.44
N PHE A 360 5.25 -8.13 11.02
CA PHE A 360 4.17 -7.36 10.39
C PHE A 360 4.20 -7.34 8.86
N VAL A 361 5.27 -7.83 8.23
CA VAL A 361 5.39 -7.87 6.75
C VAL A 361 5.01 -9.26 6.24
N ALA A 362 3.97 -9.32 5.41
CA ALA A 362 3.61 -10.51 4.63
C ALA A 362 4.53 -10.63 3.40
N LYS A 363 4.55 -9.57 2.59
CA LYS A 363 5.39 -9.41 1.39
C LYS A 363 5.97 -8.00 1.33
N GLN A 364 7.15 -7.88 0.73
CA GLN A 364 7.78 -6.62 0.36
C GLN A 364 8.11 -6.67 -1.14
N VAL A 365 7.35 -5.95 -1.95
CA VAL A 365 7.69 -5.72 -3.35
C VAL A 365 8.46 -4.41 -3.46
N PHE A 366 9.58 -4.43 -4.16
CA PHE A 366 10.30 -3.24 -4.60
C PHE A 366 10.00 -3.02 -6.07
N VAL A 367 9.41 -1.87 -6.40
CA VAL A 367 8.99 -1.51 -7.77
C VAL A 367 9.90 -0.43 -8.37
N ASN A 368 9.90 -0.33 -9.69
CA ASN A 368 10.78 0.56 -10.45
C ASN A 368 12.28 0.45 -10.10
N VAL A 369 12.74 -0.72 -9.66
CA VAL A 369 14.08 -0.93 -9.07
C VAL A 369 15.19 -0.51 -10.04
N PRO A 370 16.08 0.43 -9.67
CA PRO A 370 17.21 0.82 -10.50
C PRO A 370 18.32 -0.25 -10.47
N TRP A 371 19.09 -0.37 -11.56
CA TRP A 371 20.04 -1.46 -11.76
C TRP A 371 21.10 -1.58 -10.64
N TRP A 372 21.58 -0.46 -10.11
CA TRP A 372 22.57 -0.42 -9.02
C TRP A 372 22.01 -1.00 -7.71
N TYR A 373 20.69 -0.96 -7.48
CA TYR A 373 20.07 -1.51 -6.29
C TYR A 373 20.11 -3.04 -6.32
N LEU A 374 19.99 -3.66 -7.49
CA LEU A 374 20.13 -5.11 -7.65
C LEU A 374 21.55 -5.57 -7.35
N ALA A 375 22.57 -4.81 -7.77
CA ALA A 375 23.96 -5.11 -7.44
C ALA A 375 24.22 -5.01 -5.92
N PHE A 376 23.70 -3.97 -5.26
CA PHE A 376 23.76 -3.84 -3.80
C PHE A 376 22.99 -4.95 -3.08
N TYR A 377 21.75 -5.26 -3.48
CA TYR A 377 20.98 -6.34 -2.88
C TYR A 377 21.71 -7.67 -3.00
N ASN A 378 22.28 -8.00 -4.17
CA ASN A 378 23.04 -9.23 -4.35
C ASN A 378 24.24 -9.30 -3.39
N MET A 379 24.96 -8.19 -3.18
CA MET A 379 26.07 -8.08 -2.21
C MET A 379 25.61 -8.26 -0.75
N MET A 380 24.47 -7.68 -0.35
CA MET A 380 23.94 -7.81 1.02
C MET A 380 23.18 -9.13 1.26
N SER A 381 22.70 -9.77 0.19
CA SER A 381 21.81 -10.93 0.28
C SER A 381 22.37 -12.13 1.05
N PRO A 382 23.67 -12.50 1.03
CA PRO A 382 24.16 -13.68 1.76
C PRO A 382 23.80 -13.63 3.25
N PHE A 383 23.82 -12.43 3.83
CA PHE A 383 23.60 -12.13 5.23
C PHE A 383 22.12 -12.09 5.68
N LEU A 384 21.16 -12.12 4.74
CA LEU A 384 19.73 -12.12 5.05
C LEU A 384 19.23 -13.53 5.39
N THR A 385 18.34 -13.66 6.37
CA THR A 385 17.69 -14.94 6.69
C THR A 385 16.82 -15.44 5.54
N HIS A 386 16.54 -16.75 5.48
CA HIS A 386 15.63 -17.31 4.48
C HIS A 386 14.22 -16.69 4.59
N ARG A 387 13.71 -16.54 5.83
CA ARG A 387 12.46 -15.83 6.18
C ARG A 387 12.40 -14.40 5.64
N THR A 388 13.54 -13.70 5.60
CA THR A 388 13.63 -12.36 4.98
C THR A 388 13.60 -12.44 3.46
N LYS A 389 14.50 -13.24 2.88
CA LYS A 389 14.66 -13.40 1.42
C LYS A 389 13.35 -13.76 0.73
N SER A 390 12.58 -14.66 1.31
CA SER A 390 11.31 -15.14 0.75
C SER A 390 10.14 -14.16 0.86
N LYS A 391 10.27 -13.10 1.67
CA LYS A 391 9.32 -11.99 1.72
C LYS A 391 9.59 -10.95 0.62
N PHE A 392 10.79 -10.91 0.04
CA PHE A 392 11.23 -9.85 -0.88
C PHE A 392 11.00 -10.22 -2.37
N VAL A 393 10.51 -9.25 -3.15
CA VAL A 393 10.33 -9.35 -4.62
C VAL A 393 10.84 -8.07 -5.28
N PHE A 394 11.70 -8.19 -6.29
CA PHE A 394 12.28 -7.04 -7.00
C PHE A 394 11.79 -6.96 -8.44
N THR A 395 11.31 -5.80 -8.88
CA THR A 395 10.86 -5.60 -10.27
C THR A 395 11.28 -4.26 -10.87
N GLY A 396 11.77 -4.30 -12.11
CA GLY A 396 12.14 -3.10 -12.85
C GLY A 396 10.91 -2.33 -13.38
N PRO A 397 11.08 -1.07 -13.84
CA PRO A 397 9.95 -0.23 -14.23
C PRO A 397 9.01 -0.87 -15.26
N THR A 398 9.55 -1.51 -16.29
CA THR A 398 8.77 -2.15 -17.37
C THR A 398 8.01 -3.41 -16.96
N LYS A 399 8.30 -3.98 -15.79
CA LYS A 399 7.64 -5.19 -15.26
C LYS A 399 6.78 -4.92 -14.01
N THR A 400 6.71 -3.68 -13.54
CA THR A 400 6.03 -3.35 -12.28
C THR A 400 4.55 -3.81 -12.26
N PRO A 401 3.70 -3.50 -13.24
CA PRO A 401 2.31 -4.01 -13.26
C PRO A 401 2.23 -5.54 -13.41
N ASP A 402 3.06 -6.12 -14.28
CA ASP A 402 3.20 -7.58 -14.49
C ASP A 402 3.66 -8.34 -13.21
N THR A 403 4.29 -7.65 -12.25
CA THR A 403 4.64 -8.20 -10.94
C THR A 403 3.52 -7.99 -9.92
N LEU A 404 2.93 -6.79 -9.84
CA LEU A 404 1.89 -6.48 -8.86
C LEU A 404 0.63 -7.31 -9.08
N PHE A 405 0.19 -7.52 -10.33
CA PHE A 405 -1.04 -8.27 -10.62
C PHE A 405 -0.98 -9.77 -10.28
N LYS A 406 0.19 -10.29 -9.92
CA LYS A 406 0.32 -11.62 -9.33
C LYS A 406 -0.26 -11.68 -7.93
N TYR A 407 -0.08 -10.62 -7.15
CA TYR A 407 -0.39 -10.58 -5.71
C TYR A 407 -1.63 -9.73 -5.40
N ILE A 408 -1.88 -8.66 -6.14
CA ILE A 408 -2.96 -7.68 -5.92
C ILE A 408 -3.84 -7.67 -7.18
N SER A 409 -5.17 -7.57 -7.07
CA SER A 409 -6.02 -7.46 -8.26
C SER A 409 -5.95 -6.07 -8.90
N PRO A 410 -6.13 -5.91 -10.24
CA PRO A 410 -5.86 -4.65 -10.91
C PRO A 410 -6.70 -3.47 -10.42
N GLU A 411 -7.95 -3.70 -10.01
CA GLU A 411 -8.88 -2.74 -9.41
C GLU A 411 -8.46 -2.24 -8.01
N GLN A 412 -7.61 -2.98 -7.30
CA GLN A 412 -7.04 -2.60 -6.01
C GLN A 412 -5.69 -1.86 -6.16
N VAL A 413 -5.06 -1.89 -7.34
CA VAL A 413 -3.75 -1.23 -7.59
C VAL A 413 -3.95 0.20 -8.14
N PRO A 414 -3.34 1.25 -7.53
CA PRO A 414 -3.41 2.62 -8.02
C PRO A 414 -3.03 2.80 -9.48
N THR A 415 -3.67 3.74 -10.17
CA THR A 415 -3.39 4.02 -11.60
C THR A 415 -1.93 4.38 -11.87
N GLN A 416 -1.20 5.01 -10.94
CA GLN A 416 0.24 5.27 -11.09
C GLN A 416 1.10 3.98 -11.17
N TYR A 417 0.62 2.86 -10.63
CA TYR A 417 1.28 1.55 -10.65
C TYR A 417 0.73 0.57 -11.72
N GLY A 418 -0.18 1.05 -12.57
CA GLY A 418 -0.67 0.33 -13.75
C GLY A 418 -2.07 -0.28 -13.62
N GLY A 419 -2.69 -0.28 -12.44
CA GLY A 419 -4.04 -0.81 -12.21
C GLY A 419 -5.17 0.14 -12.63
N LEU A 420 -6.37 -0.11 -12.12
CA LEU A 420 -7.58 0.70 -12.37
C LEU A 420 -7.99 1.57 -11.16
N SER A 421 -7.41 1.34 -9.99
CA SER A 421 -7.79 2.07 -8.77
C SER A 421 -7.43 3.56 -8.88
N VAL A 422 -8.44 4.43 -8.86
CA VAL A 422 -8.28 5.87 -8.67
C VAL A 422 -8.32 6.20 -7.18
N ASP A 423 -7.78 7.35 -6.79
CA ASP A 423 -7.90 7.82 -5.40
C ASP A 423 -9.39 8.06 -5.08
N TYR A 424 -9.82 7.72 -3.86
CA TYR A 424 -11.22 7.72 -3.43
C TYR A 424 -11.93 9.10 -3.44
N CYS A 425 -11.23 10.16 -3.83
CA CYS A 425 -11.77 11.51 -3.97
C CYS A 425 -12.60 11.67 -5.25
N GLU A 426 -13.81 11.10 -5.24
CA GLU A 426 -14.97 11.47 -6.07
C GLU A 426 -14.86 11.34 -7.63
N CYS A 427 -13.71 10.95 -8.18
CA CYS A 427 -13.44 11.02 -9.62
C CYS A 427 -14.08 9.93 -10.51
N ASN A 428 -14.68 8.87 -9.97
CA ASN A 428 -15.34 7.81 -10.77
C ASN A 428 -16.47 7.13 -9.96
N PRO A 429 -17.74 7.52 -10.15
CA PRO A 429 -18.87 6.96 -9.40
C PRO A 429 -19.37 5.61 -9.93
N GLU A 430 -18.89 5.16 -11.10
CA GLU A 430 -19.47 3.99 -11.79
C GLU A 430 -18.81 2.66 -11.38
N PHE A 431 -17.55 2.66 -10.90
CA PHE A 431 -16.82 1.46 -10.48
C PHE A 431 -16.06 1.63 -9.16
N THR A 432 -16.25 0.70 -8.22
CA THR A 432 -15.56 0.64 -6.91
C THR A 432 -14.35 -0.29 -6.97
N VAL A 433 -13.74 -0.62 -5.83
CA VAL A 433 -12.67 -1.65 -5.76
C VAL A 433 -13.23 -3.09 -5.66
N ASP A 434 -14.55 -3.24 -5.57
CA ASP A 434 -15.27 -4.51 -5.47
C ASP A 434 -15.68 -5.05 -6.86
N ASP A 435 -15.62 -4.20 -7.88
CA ASP A 435 -15.92 -4.54 -9.28
C ASP A 435 -14.68 -5.17 -9.96
N PRO A 436 -14.64 -6.50 -10.19
CA PRO A 436 -13.42 -7.20 -10.59
C PRO A 436 -12.98 -6.85 -12.02
N ALA A 437 -11.68 -6.67 -12.22
CA ALA A 437 -11.09 -6.40 -13.53
C ALA A 437 -10.61 -7.69 -14.24
N MET A 438 -10.91 -7.79 -15.53
CA MET A 438 -10.41 -8.86 -16.40
C MET A 438 -9.08 -8.44 -17.06
N GLU A 439 -8.13 -9.38 -17.18
CA GLU A 439 -6.80 -9.15 -17.76
C GLU A 439 -6.62 -9.93 -19.07
N ILE A 440 -6.29 -9.23 -20.16
CA ILE A 440 -5.89 -9.83 -21.45
C ILE A 440 -4.47 -9.41 -21.82
N THR A 441 -3.63 -10.38 -22.18
CA THR A 441 -2.34 -10.10 -22.84
C THR A 441 -2.53 -9.97 -24.35
N ILE A 442 -2.35 -8.75 -24.88
CA ILE A 442 -2.39 -8.48 -26.32
C ILE A 442 -1.00 -8.75 -26.90
N LYS A 443 -0.94 -9.54 -27.97
CA LYS A 443 0.31 -9.94 -28.65
C LYS A 443 0.89 -8.78 -29.47
N PRO A 444 2.20 -8.80 -29.79
CA PRO A 444 2.79 -7.87 -30.76
C PRO A 444 2.11 -7.99 -32.13
N ALA A 445 1.84 -6.87 -32.79
CA ALA A 445 1.25 -6.80 -34.14
C ALA A 445 -0.06 -7.60 -34.31
N THR A 446 -0.96 -7.55 -33.31
CA THR A 446 -2.32 -8.12 -33.41
C THR A 446 -3.40 -7.13 -32.99
N LYS A 447 -4.64 -7.42 -33.42
CA LYS A 447 -5.86 -6.80 -32.91
C LYS A 447 -6.53 -7.76 -31.94
N GLN A 448 -6.70 -7.31 -30.70
CA GLN A 448 -7.56 -7.97 -29.74
C GLN A 448 -8.95 -7.32 -29.79
N THR A 449 -10.00 -8.13 -29.86
CA THR A 449 -11.38 -7.66 -29.68
C THR A 449 -12.04 -8.43 -28.55
N VAL A 450 -12.63 -7.68 -27.61
CA VAL A 450 -13.58 -8.21 -26.64
C VAL A 450 -14.97 -8.01 -27.24
N GLU A 451 -15.64 -9.10 -27.59
CA GLU A 451 -17.06 -9.08 -27.96
C GLU A 451 -17.91 -9.24 -26.71
N ILE A 452 -18.74 -8.25 -26.40
CA ILE A 452 -19.70 -8.25 -25.31
C ILE A 452 -21.08 -8.41 -25.94
N ILE A 453 -21.57 -9.65 -26.03
CA ILE A 453 -22.91 -9.99 -26.55
C ILE A 453 -23.95 -9.55 -25.52
N VAL A 454 -25.04 -8.94 -25.98
CA VAL A 454 -26.09 -8.36 -25.13
C VAL A 454 -27.46 -8.94 -25.50
N ASN A 455 -28.06 -9.64 -24.54
CA ASN A 455 -29.25 -10.46 -24.70
C ASN A 455 -30.56 -9.78 -24.24
N GLU A 456 -30.47 -8.64 -23.54
CA GLU A 456 -31.61 -7.84 -23.07
C GLU A 456 -31.38 -6.33 -23.28
N LYS A 457 -32.39 -5.49 -23.03
CA LYS A 457 -32.23 -4.03 -23.10
C LYS A 457 -31.56 -3.52 -21.83
N CYS A 458 -30.40 -2.90 -21.99
CA CYS A 458 -29.61 -2.38 -20.86
C CYS A 458 -28.84 -1.11 -21.27
N THR A 459 -28.25 -0.42 -20.30
CA THR A 459 -27.13 0.50 -20.56
C THR A 459 -25.86 -0.21 -20.16
N LEU A 460 -25.00 -0.53 -21.13
CA LEU A 460 -23.67 -1.06 -20.82
C LEU A 460 -22.76 0.11 -20.42
N VAL A 461 -22.11 0.00 -19.28
CA VAL A 461 -21.05 0.90 -18.82
C VAL A 461 -19.76 0.08 -18.77
N TRP A 462 -18.65 0.61 -19.26
CA TRP A 462 -17.35 -0.06 -19.17
C TRP A 462 -16.22 0.93 -18.95
N GLU A 463 -15.16 0.45 -18.31
CA GLU A 463 -13.87 1.12 -18.26
C GLU A 463 -12.76 0.17 -18.68
N LEU A 464 -11.71 0.72 -19.29
CA LEU A 464 -10.55 -0.06 -19.68
C LEU A 464 -9.23 0.73 -19.65
N ARG A 465 -8.13 -0.01 -19.58
CA ARG A 465 -6.77 0.52 -19.60
C ARG A 465 -5.85 -0.39 -20.38
N VAL A 466 -4.93 0.19 -21.15
CA VAL A 466 -3.85 -0.57 -21.79
C VAL A 466 -2.49 -0.19 -21.20
N VAL A 467 -1.95 -1.09 -20.39
CA VAL A 467 -0.68 -0.94 -19.69
C VAL A 467 0.45 -0.81 -20.71
N GLY A 468 1.17 0.31 -20.63
CA GLY A 468 2.28 0.62 -21.54
C GLY A 468 1.88 1.30 -22.86
N TRP A 469 0.61 1.72 -23.01
CA TRP A 469 0.15 2.67 -24.05
C TRP A 469 0.44 2.25 -25.50
N GLU A 470 0.47 3.20 -26.44
CA GLU A 470 0.91 3.03 -27.84
C GLU A 470 0.03 2.08 -28.68
N VAL A 471 -1.24 1.92 -28.30
CA VAL A 471 -2.26 1.14 -29.03
C VAL A 471 -3.32 2.06 -29.64
N SER A 472 -4.10 1.56 -30.59
CA SER A 472 -5.34 2.23 -31.03
C SER A 472 -6.56 1.53 -30.46
N TYR A 473 -7.49 2.28 -29.87
CA TYR A 473 -8.74 1.76 -29.29
C TYR A 473 -9.97 2.30 -30.03
N SER A 474 -10.93 1.43 -30.32
CA SER A 474 -12.27 1.76 -30.83
C SER A 474 -13.36 0.93 -30.13
N ALA A 475 -14.56 1.51 -30.06
CA ALA A 475 -15.77 0.85 -29.59
C ALA A 475 -16.87 0.94 -30.65
N GLU A 476 -17.49 -0.19 -30.96
CA GLU A 476 -18.58 -0.30 -31.94
C GLU A 476 -19.71 -1.16 -31.37
N TYR A 477 -20.96 -0.83 -31.67
CA TYR A 477 -22.12 -1.67 -31.40
C TYR A 477 -22.68 -2.22 -32.70
N VAL A 478 -22.83 -3.54 -32.77
CA VAL A 478 -23.37 -4.29 -33.91
C VAL A 478 -24.71 -4.88 -33.50
N PRO A 479 -25.85 -4.36 -33.98
CA PRO A 479 -27.16 -4.96 -33.75
C PRO A 479 -27.28 -6.31 -34.47
N ASN A 480 -28.11 -7.21 -33.94
CA ASN A 480 -28.37 -8.53 -34.54
C ASN A 480 -29.36 -8.47 -35.74
N ALA A 481 -30.02 -7.33 -35.97
CA ALA A 481 -30.98 -7.17 -37.05
C ALA A 481 -30.29 -7.01 -38.42
N GLU A 482 -30.62 -7.86 -39.40
CA GLU A 482 -29.95 -8.00 -40.71
C GLU A 482 -29.83 -6.72 -41.56
N ARG A 483 -30.54 -5.65 -41.21
CA ARG A 483 -30.56 -4.36 -41.95
C ARG A 483 -30.11 -3.16 -41.12
N ALA A 484 -29.70 -3.38 -39.87
CA ALA A 484 -29.20 -2.31 -39.02
C ALA A 484 -27.72 -2.03 -39.30
N TYR A 485 -27.29 -0.79 -39.05
CA TYR A 485 -25.92 -0.36 -39.27
C TYR A 485 -25.11 -0.46 -37.97
N THR A 486 -23.82 -0.82 -38.08
CA THR A 486 -22.87 -0.72 -36.97
C THR A 486 -22.79 0.73 -36.46
N VAL A 487 -23.06 0.92 -35.18
CA VAL A 487 -22.94 2.21 -34.50
C VAL A 487 -21.51 2.36 -33.99
N ILE A 488 -20.76 3.32 -34.53
CA ILE A 488 -19.43 3.65 -34.01
C ILE A 488 -19.60 4.49 -32.75
N ILE A 489 -19.43 3.87 -31.59
CA ILE A 489 -19.49 4.53 -30.27
C ILE A 489 -18.24 5.41 -30.11
N GLN A 490 -17.06 4.83 -30.36
CA GLN A 490 -15.77 5.51 -30.31
C GLN A 490 -14.93 5.15 -31.53
N LYS A 491 -14.65 6.16 -32.37
CA LYS A 491 -13.71 6.04 -33.50
C LYS A 491 -12.31 5.72 -32.99
N ALA A 492 -11.55 4.95 -33.78
CA ALA A 492 -10.19 4.52 -33.47
C ALA A 492 -9.27 5.69 -33.07
N ARG A 493 -8.96 5.79 -31.77
CA ARG A 493 -8.03 6.78 -31.18
C ARG A 493 -6.77 6.07 -30.71
N LYS A 494 -5.60 6.66 -30.99
CA LYS A 494 -4.34 6.21 -30.37
C LYS A 494 -4.31 6.65 -28.90
N LEU A 495 -4.05 5.71 -28.00
CA LEU A 495 -3.88 5.96 -26.57
C LEU A 495 -2.41 6.28 -26.27
N LEU A 496 -2.15 7.52 -25.89
CA LEU A 496 -0.82 8.08 -25.64
C LEU A 496 -0.50 8.12 -24.14
N PRO A 497 0.78 8.10 -23.73
CA PRO A 497 1.18 8.22 -22.31
C PRO A 497 0.76 9.52 -21.60
N THR A 498 0.16 10.47 -22.33
CA THR A 498 -0.38 11.75 -21.86
C THR A 498 -1.91 11.78 -21.81
N ASP A 499 -2.58 10.73 -22.28
CA ASP A 499 -4.04 10.57 -22.15
C ASP A 499 -4.40 10.12 -20.73
N GLU A 500 -5.68 10.12 -20.39
CA GLU A 500 -6.19 9.62 -19.11
C GLU A 500 -5.87 8.13 -18.92
N PRO A 501 -5.42 7.70 -17.72
CA PRO A 501 -4.90 6.36 -17.49
C PRO A 501 -5.93 5.25 -17.67
N VAL A 502 -7.21 5.58 -17.58
CA VAL A 502 -8.38 4.70 -17.74
C VAL A 502 -9.33 5.41 -18.70
N VAL A 503 -9.93 4.66 -19.63
CA VAL A 503 -10.93 5.16 -20.57
C VAL A 503 -12.27 4.56 -20.18
N SER A 504 -13.19 5.40 -19.69
CA SER A 504 -14.56 5.03 -19.33
C SER A 504 -15.54 5.45 -20.42
N SER A 505 -16.58 4.65 -20.65
CA SER A 505 -17.62 4.92 -21.65
C SER A 505 -18.89 4.13 -21.35
N SER A 506 -20.03 4.63 -21.83
CA SER A 506 -21.33 3.96 -21.68
C SER A 506 -22.15 4.05 -22.97
N PHE A 507 -23.08 3.10 -23.15
CA PHE A 507 -23.96 3.03 -24.32
C PHE A 507 -25.29 2.33 -23.99
N SER A 508 -26.40 2.99 -24.32
CA SER A 508 -27.76 2.49 -24.09
C SER A 508 -28.23 1.62 -25.26
N ILE A 509 -28.60 0.37 -24.97
CA ILE A 509 -28.88 -0.68 -25.96
C ILE A 509 -30.40 -0.95 -26.01
N SER A 510 -31.04 -0.49 -27.08
CA SER A 510 -32.48 -0.64 -27.32
C SER A 510 -32.88 -1.92 -28.06
N GLU A 511 -31.93 -2.58 -28.71
CA GLU A 511 -32.09 -3.79 -29.55
C GLU A 511 -30.98 -4.81 -29.25
N LEU A 512 -31.23 -6.10 -29.49
CA LEU A 512 -30.24 -7.14 -29.21
C LEU A 512 -29.06 -7.06 -30.19
N GLY A 513 -27.84 -7.31 -29.70
CA GLY A 513 -26.62 -7.11 -30.48
C GLY A 513 -25.36 -7.48 -29.70
N LYS A 514 -24.23 -6.89 -30.08
CA LYS A 514 -22.98 -6.97 -29.33
C LYS A 514 -22.18 -5.66 -29.40
N ILE A 515 -21.49 -5.33 -28.31
CA ILE A 515 -20.44 -4.31 -28.29
C ILE A 515 -19.10 -4.96 -28.60
N LEU A 516 -18.28 -4.28 -29.39
CA LEU A 516 -16.94 -4.69 -29.82
C LEU A 516 -15.93 -3.68 -29.27
N LEU A 517 -15.19 -4.06 -28.23
CA LEU A 517 -14.08 -3.25 -27.72
C LEU A 517 -12.80 -3.74 -28.39
N THR A 518 -12.28 -2.99 -29.36
CA THR A 518 -11.13 -3.41 -30.19
C THR A 518 -9.89 -2.60 -29.86
N VAL A 519 -8.79 -3.30 -29.59
CA VAL A 519 -7.47 -2.73 -29.31
C VAL A 519 -6.46 -3.25 -30.33
N ASP A 520 -5.94 -2.35 -31.16
CA ASP A 520 -4.90 -2.59 -32.15
C ASP A 520 -3.52 -2.31 -31.53
N ASN A 521 -2.72 -3.37 -31.34
CA ASN A 521 -1.35 -3.27 -30.90
C ASN A 521 -0.39 -3.37 -32.08
N SER A 522 -0.23 -2.27 -32.81
CA SER A 522 0.75 -2.15 -33.90
C SER A 522 2.22 -2.10 -33.44
N THR A 523 2.54 -2.49 -32.18
CA THR A 523 3.91 -2.45 -31.63
C THR A 523 4.56 -3.82 -31.58
N ALA A 524 5.90 -3.85 -31.58
CA ALA A 524 6.70 -5.07 -31.43
C ALA A 524 6.77 -5.61 -29.97
N LYS A 525 5.96 -5.08 -29.04
CA LYS A 525 5.91 -5.51 -27.64
C LYS A 525 4.52 -6.04 -27.30
N LYS A 526 4.44 -7.06 -26.44
CA LYS A 526 3.15 -7.43 -25.84
C LYS A 526 2.63 -6.24 -25.00
N LYS A 527 1.32 -6.06 -24.96
CA LYS A 527 0.62 -5.08 -24.11
C LYS A 527 -0.34 -5.84 -23.20
N LYS A 528 -0.85 -5.18 -22.16
CA LYS A 528 -1.86 -5.77 -21.25
C LYS A 528 -3.07 -4.85 -21.20
N LEU A 529 -4.22 -5.40 -21.58
CA LEU A 529 -5.52 -4.77 -21.45
C LEU A 529 -6.13 -5.20 -20.12
N LEU A 530 -6.57 -4.21 -19.35
CA LEU A 530 -7.43 -4.36 -18.18
C LEU A 530 -8.80 -3.80 -18.57
N TYR A 531 -9.89 -4.51 -18.27
CA TYR A 531 -11.24 -4.01 -18.52
C TYR A 531 -12.25 -4.56 -17.53
N ARG A 532 -13.33 -3.81 -17.31
CA ARG A 532 -14.52 -4.24 -16.56
C ARG A 532 -15.75 -3.51 -17.06
N TYR A 533 -16.92 -4.10 -16.85
CA TYR A 533 -18.19 -3.56 -17.32
C TYR A 533 -19.34 -3.86 -16.35
N LYS A 534 -20.36 -3.00 -16.38
CA LYS A 534 -21.63 -3.15 -15.68
C LYS A 534 -22.79 -3.16 -16.66
N VAL A 535 -23.81 -3.94 -16.34
CA VAL A 535 -25.09 -4.00 -17.06
C VAL A 535 -26.09 -3.22 -16.22
N MET A 536 -26.29 -1.94 -16.56
CA MET A 536 -27.25 -1.08 -15.86
C MET A 536 -28.65 -1.25 -16.48
N PRO A 537 -29.75 -1.11 -15.71
CA PRO A 537 -31.10 -1.10 -16.25
C PRO A 537 -31.28 -0.06 -17.37
N TYR A 538 -32.06 -0.38 -18.39
CA TYR A 538 -32.36 0.56 -19.48
C TYR A 538 -33.32 1.65 -19.00
N ILE A 539 -32.76 2.76 -18.51
CA ILE A 539 -33.53 3.96 -18.13
C ILE A 539 -33.96 4.68 -19.41
N VAL A 540 -35.27 4.74 -19.63
CA VAL A 540 -35.87 5.61 -20.66
C VAL A 540 -35.83 7.05 -20.15
N GLN A 541 -35.14 7.93 -20.88
CA GLN A 541 -35.20 9.38 -20.72
C GLN A 541 -36.17 10.01 -21.72
#